data_AF-I0QRW0-F1
#
_entry.id   AF-I0QRW0-F1
#
_cell.length_a   1.000
_cell.length_b   1.000
_cell.length_c   1.000
_cell.angle_alpha   90.00
_cell.angle_beta   90.00
_cell.angle_gamma   90.00
#
_symmetry.space_group_name_H-M   'P 1'
#
loop_
_entity.id
_entity.type
_entity.pdbx_description
1 polymer ?
#
loop_
_entity_poly.entity_id
_entity_poly.type
_entity_poly.pdbx_seq_one_letter_code
_entity_poly.pdbx_strand_id
1 'polypeptide(L)'
;MTPSTLPNKLWRAASQVKSFVEKMPNGVSLSVIRDKVSAYSSLINHDRKKLVEHLKQRENILVFEVKPPAGGRKATFLRHKKFGWPKDMPCNLAPEIKSCSKCHLEKPTGEFYKNSTTSDGKQSYCIECVKASSAERSWKKGDSYAKRPATTINEINEMEIKPAITVSPTALRQQAEELIRKAEEAENAAKNNDLFNKKLQPIRLEILQAIAGAQKLFDQQMDAMASLEVAAAKLRNLTA
;
A
#
# COMPACT_ATOMS: atom_id res chain seq x y z
N MET A 1 -15.29 -7.70 20.55
CA MET A 1 -15.98 -7.65 19.24
C MET A 1 -16.21 -9.08 18.80
N THR A 2 -17.48 -9.50 18.72
CA THR A 2 -17.84 -10.88 18.37
C THR A 2 -17.37 -11.19 16.94
N PRO A 3 -16.69 -12.31 16.70
CA PRO A 3 -16.23 -12.63 15.37
C PRO A 3 -17.44 -12.94 14.47
N SER A 4 -17.66 -12.21 13.35
CA SER A 4 -18.76 -12.30 12.36
C SER A 4 -19.14 -13.73 11.93
N THR A 5 -19.88 -14.50 12.73
CA THR A 5 -20.06 -15.97 12.57
C THR A 5 -20.55 -16.33 11.16
N LEU A 6 -19.76 -17.10 10.42
CA LEU A 6 -20.15 -17.60 9.12
C LEU A 6 -21.23 -18.69 9.31
N PRO A 7 -22.35 -18.66 8.57
CA PRO A 7 -23.34 -19.74 8.61
C PRO A 7 -22.71 -21.11 8.36
N ASN A 8 -23.11 -22.14 9.13
CA ASN A 8 -22.56 -23.51 9.06
C ASN A 8 -22.48 -24.08 7.63
N LYS A 9 -23.47 -23.78 6.78
CA LYS A 9 -23.51 -24.20 5.38
C LYS A 9 -22.32 -23.71 4.51
N LEU A 10 -21.69 -22.58 4.88
CA LEU A 10 -20.62 -21.98 4.09
C LEU A 10 -19.22 -22.44 4.52
N TRP A 11 -19.09 -23.11 5.67
CA TRP A 11 -17.79 -23.57 6.19
C TRP A 11 -17.10 -24.55 5.26
N ARG A 12 -17.84 -25.50 4.68
CA ARG A 12 -17.29 -26.45 3.70
C ARG A 12 -16.66 -25.72 2.50
N ALA A 13 -17.35 -24.71 1.98
CA ALA A 13 -16.84 -23.91 0.86
C ALA A 13 -15.64 -23.05 1.29
N ALA A 14 -15.68 -22.44 2.48
CA ALA A 14 -14.58 -21.66 3.04
C ALA A 14 -13.29 -22.50 3.16
N SER A 15 -13.37 -23.68 3.76
CA SER A 15 -12.23 -24.58 3.93
C SER A 15 -11.65 -25.02 2.59
N GLN A 16 -12.48 -25.37 1.59
CA GLN A 16 -11.99 -25.77 0.27
C GLN A 16 -11.30 -24.61 -0.47
N VAL A 17 -11.88 -23.39 -0.41
CA VAL A 17 -11.26 -22.21 -1.01
C VAL A 17 -9.91 -21.92 -0.36
N LYS A 18 -9.83 -22.01 0.97
CA LYS A 18 -8.58 -21.83 1.71
C LYS A 18 -7.51 -22.84 1.29
N SER A 19 -7.82 -24.13 1.29
CA SER A 19 -6.88 -25.18 0.86
C SER A 19 -6.45 -25.02 -0.60
N PHE A 20 -7.32 -24.48 -1.46
CA PHE A 20 -6.98 -24.21 -2.85
C PHE A 20 -6.02 -23.03 -2.99
N VAL A 21 -6.29 -21.93 -2.28
CA VAL A 21 -5.46 -20.71 -2.31
C VAL A 21 -4.08 -20.95 -1.67
N GLU A 22 -3.99 -21.82 -0.66
CA GLU A 22 -2.72 -22.22 -0.04
C GLU A 22 -1.77 -22.95 -1.02
N LYS A 23 -2.31 -23.68 -1.99
CA LYS A 23 -1.53 -24.39 -3.03
C LYS A 23 -1.03 -23.48 -4.14
N MET A 24 -1.57 -22.27 -4.26
CA MET A 24 -1.31 -21.34 -5.37
C MET A 24 -0.47 -20.14 -4.89
N PRO A 25 0.86 -20.16 -5.09
CA PRO A 25 1.75 -19.12 -4.55
C PRO A 25 1.49 -17.74 -5.16
N ASN A 26 0.99 -17.69 -6.40
CA ASN A 26 0.73 -16.44 -7.13
C ASN A 26 -0.63 -15.81 -6.80
N GLY A 27 -1.50 -16.53 -6.06
CA GLY A 27 -2.89 -16.14 -5.85
C GLY A 27 -3.79 -16.55 -7.02
N VAL A 28 -5.11 -16.42 -6.82
CA VAL A 28 -6.13 -16.95 -7.72
C VAL A 28 -7.28 -15.94 -7.86
N SER A 29 -7.85 -15.81 -9.05
CA SER A 29 -9.06 -15.01 -9.28
C SER A 29 -10.35 -15.75 -8.88
N LEU A 30 -11.39 -15.00 -8.49
CA LEU A 30 -12.69 -15.59 -8.15
C LEU A 30 -13.30 -16.41 -9.29
N SER A 31 -13.00 -16.08 -10.54
CA SER A 31 -13.45 -16.84 -11.71
C SER A 31 -12.87 -18.26 -11.69
N VAL A 32 -11.56 -18.39 -11.48
CA VAL A 32 -10.88 -19.69 -11.40
C VAL A 32 -11.36 -20.49 -10.19
N ILE A 33 -11.62 -19.82 -9.05
CA ILE A 33 -12.16 -20.48 -7.85
C ILE A 33 -13.56 -21.04 -8.13
N ARG A 34 -14.41 -20.29 -8.84
CA ARG A 34 -15.75 -20.75 -9.24
C ARG A 34 -15.69 -22.00 -10.11
N ASP A 35 -14.71 -22.09 -10.99
CA ASP A 35 -14.61 -23.19 -11.93
C ASP A 35 -13.92 -24.43 -11.32
N LYS A 36 -12.97 -24.23 -10.38
CA LYS A 36 -12.16 -25.31 -9.79
C LYS A 36 -12.66 -25.82 -8.45
N VAL A 37 -13.38 -25.03 -7.67
CA VAL A 37 -13.88 -25.42 -6.34
C VAL A 37 -15.38 -25.69 -6.43
N SER A 38 -15.74 -26.98 -6.47
CA SER A 38 -17.13 -27.41 -6.64
C SER A 38 -18.05 -26.88 -5.54
N ALA A 39 -17.62 -26.91 -4.27
CA ALA A 39 -18.43 -26.40 -3.16
C ALA A 39 -18.68 -24.88 -3.24
N TYR A 40 -17.79 -24.11 -3.88
CA TYR A 40 -17.98 -22.67 -4.11
C TYR A 40 -18.89 -22.43 -5.32
N SER A 41 -18.75 -23.26 -6.36
CA SER A 41 -19.57 -23.22 -7.56
C SER A 41 -21.05 -23.49 -7.26
N SER A 42 -21.37 -24.41 -6.36
CA SER A 42 -22.75 -24.73 -5.98
C SER A 42 -23.46 -23.64 -5.14
N LEU A 43 -22.76 -22.62 -4.66
CA LEU A 43 -23.36 -21.56 -3.83
C LEU A 43 -24.11 -20.51 -4.65
N ILE A 44 -25.13 -19.91 -4.03
CA ILE A 44 -25.85 -18.76 -4.57
C ILE A 44 -24.96 -17.51 -4.50
N ASN A 45 -25.12 -16.58 -5.45
CA ASN A 45 -24.32 -15.34 -5.52
C ASN A 45 -24.28 -14.53 -4.21
N HIS A 46 -25.39 -14.47 -3.47
CA HIS A 46 -25.44 -13.81 -2.17
C HIS A 46 -24.55 -14.49 -1.12
N ASP A 47 -24.59 -15.82 -1.07
CA ASP A 47 -23.78 -16.62 -0.16
C ASP A 47 -22.29 -16.56 -0.52
N ARG A 48 -21.96 -16.51 -1.83
CA ARG A 48 -20.61 -16.26 -2.33
C ARG A 48 -20.07 -14.91 -1.85
N LYS A 49 -20.86 -13.84 -1.92
CA LYS A 49 -20.48 -12.51 -1.43
C LYS A 49 -20.23 -12.52 0.08
N LYS A 50 -21.12 -13.14 0.86
CA LYS A 50 -20.95 -13.30 2.32
C LYS A 50 -19.67 -14.07 2.65
N LEU A 51 -19.37 -15.12 1.90
CA LEU A 51 -18.14 -15.88 2.07
C LEU A 51 -16.90 -15.03 1.78
N VAL A 52 -16.87 -14.31 0.65
CA VAL A 52 -15.72 -13.45 0.30
C VAL A 52 -15.51 -12.33 1.32
N GLU A 53 -16.58 -11.72 1.81
CA GLU A 53 -16.52 -10.70 2.87
C GLU A 53 -15.99 -11.28 4.19
N HIS A 54 -16.40 -12.51 4.54
CA HIS A 54 -15.87 -13.21 5.70
C HIS A 54 -14.37 -13.52 5.56
N LEU A 55 -13.92 -13.99 4.39
CA LEU A 55 -12.51 -14.24 4.10
C LEU A 55 -11.67 -12.96 4.24
N LYS A 56 -12.21 -11.81 3.83
CA LYS A 56 -11.56 -10.50 3.95
C LYS A 56 -11.37 -10.04 5.40
N GLN A 57 -12.35 -10.31 6.27
CA GLN A 57 -12.34 -9.80 7.65
C GLN A 57 -11.46 -10.62 8.61
N ARG A 58 -11.37 -11.94 8.38
CA ARG A 58 -11.05 -12.89 9.46
C ARG A 58 -9.87 -13.82 9.15
N GLU A 59 -9.52 -14.02 7.88
CA GLU A 59 -8.62 -15.09 7.49
C GLU A 59 -7.24 -14.63 7.05
N ASN A 60 -6.29 -15.58 7.06
CA ASN A 60 -4.96 -15.47 6.47
C ASN A 60 -4.99 -15.40 4.94
N ILE A 61 -6.05 -14.87 4.35
CA ILE A 61 -6.23 -14.74 2.91
C ILE A 61 -6.40 -13.26 2.60
N LEU A 62 -5.47 -12.72 1.82
CA LEU A 62 -5.52 -11.39 1.26
C LEU A 62 -6.50 -11.38 0.09
N VAL A 63 -7.56 -10.60 0.22
CA VAL A 63 -8.55 -10.37 -0.85
C VAL A 63 -8.35 -8.96 -1.39
N PHE A 64 -8.06 -8.83 -2.69
CA PHE A 64 -7.84 -7.53 -3.34
C PHE A 64 -8.50 -7.46 -4.71
N GLU A 65 -8.88 -6.25 -5.12
CA GLU A 65 -9.49 -5.98 -6.43
C GLU A 65 -8.46 -5.40 -7.38
N VAL A 66 -8.36 -5.96 -8.59
CA VAL A 66 -7.49 -5.47 -9.65
C VAL A 66 -8.35 -4.91 -10.78
N LYS A 67 -8.05 -3.67 -11.20
CA LYS A 67 -8.60 -3.08 -12.43
C LYS A 67 -7.64 -3.38 -13.58
N PRO A 68 -8.10 -4.02 -14.67
CA PRO A 68 -7.26 -4.21 -15.84
C PRO A 68 -6.91 -2.86 -16.48
N PRO A 69 -5.69 -2.73 -17.07
CA PRO A 69 -5.21 -1.47 -17.64
C PRO A 69 -6.10 -0.94 -18.78
N ALA A 70 -6.80 -1.84 -19.47
CA ALA A 70 -7.72 -1.52 -20.56
C ALA A 70 -9.14 -1.10 -20.11
N GLY A 71 -9.36 -0.79 -18.84
CA GLY A 71 -10.64 -0.22 -18.38
C GLY A 71 -11.81 -1.20 -18.25
N GLY A 72 -11.54 -2.49 -18.07
CA GLY A 72 -12.54 -3.54 -17.88
C GLY A 72 -13.12 -3.67 -16.45
N ARG A 73 -13.97 -4.69 -16.26
CA ARG A 73 -14.55 -5.03 -14.95
C ARG A 73 -13.45 -5.39 -13.95
N LYS A 74 -13.61 -4.96 -12.70
CA LYS A 74 -12.71 -5.32 -11.61
C LYS A 74 -12.72 -6.83 -11.39
N ALA A 75 -11.54 -7.42 -11.26
CA ALA A 75 -11.38 -8.82 -10.89
C ALA A 75 -10.90 -8.92 -9.44
N THR A 76 -11.57 -9.73 -8.62
CA THR A 76 -11.16 -9.99 -7.25
C THR A 76 -10.19 -11.18 -7.21
N PHE A 77 -9.07 -11.00 -6.53
CA PHE A 77 -8.02 -11.99 -6.32
C PHE A 77 -7.92 -12.37 -4.85
N LEU A 78 -7.62 -13.64 -4.60
CA LEU A 78 -7.38 -14.22 -3.28
C LEU A 78 -5.96 -14.78 -3.24
N ARG A 79 -5.21 -14.44 -2.20
CA ARG A 79 -3.83 -14.90 -1.99
C ARG A 79 -3.59 -15.24 -0.53
N HIS A 80 -2.85 -16.30 -0.24
CA HIS A 80 -2.56 -16.65 1.14
C HIS A 80 -1.49 -15.72 1.75
N LYS A 81 -1.69 -15.28 2.99
CA LYS A 81 -0.81 -14.36 3.75
C LYS A 81 0.60 -14.92 3.92
N LYS A 82 0.76 -16.24 3.94
CA LYS A 82 2.09 -16.92 3.94
C LYS A 82 2.99 -16.45 2.82
N PHE A 83 2.44 -16.16 1.64
CA PHE A 83 3.21 -15.71 0.47
C PHE A 83 3.38 -14.19 0.40
N GLY A 84 2.92 -13.46 1.43
CA GLY A 84 2.96 -12.00 1.48
C GLY A 84 2.10 -11.31 0.41
N TRP A 85 2.20 -9.99 0.39
CA TRP A 85 1.65 -9.18 -0.69
C TRP A 85 2.44 -9.44 -1.99
N PRO A 86 1.76 -9.52 -3.14
CA PRO A 86 2.44 -9.78 -4.40
C PRO A 86 3.34 -8.59 -4.75
N LYS A 87 4.65 -8.84 -4.84
CA LYS A 87 5.68 -7.83 -5.12
C LYS A 87 5.71 -7.41 -6.59
N ASP A 88 5.42 -8.37 -7.48
CA ASP A 88 5.49 -8.19 -8.94
C ASP A 88 4.14 -7.86 -9.59
N MET A 89 3.08 -7.74 -8.79
CA MET A 89 1.78 -7.37 -9.33
C MET A 89 1.74 -5.85 -9.45
N PRO A 90 1.30 -5.28 -10.58
CA PRO A 90 0.92 -3.87 -10.67
C PRO A 90 -0.36 -3.65 -9.85
N CYS A 91 -0.22 -3.77 -8.53
CA CYS A 91 -1.20 -3.29 -7.58
C CYS A 91 -1.14 -1.78 -7.73
N ASN A 92 -2.12 -1.23 -8.43
CA ASN A 92 -2.35 0.19 -8.61
C ASN A 92 -2.74 0.89 -7.28
N LEU A 93 -1.98 0.65 -6.21
CA LEU A 93 -2.12 1.22 -4.88
C LEU A 93 -0.88 2.01 -4.44
N ALA A 94 0.23 1.94 -5.16
CA ALA A 94 1.14 3.07 -5.19
C ALA A 94 0.66 3.97 -6.32
N PRO A 95 0.02 5.13 -6.06
CA PRO A 95 0.00 6.14 -7.10
C PRO A 95 1.46 6.42 -7.45
N GLU A 96 1.86 6.18 -8.69
CA GLU A 96 3.14 6.68 -9.19
C GLU A 96 3.08 8.20 -9.02
N ILE A 97 3.75 8.71 -7.99
CA ILE A 97 3.70 10.13 -7.68
C ILE A 97 4.51 10.84 -8.76
N LYS A 98 3.85 11.74 -9.48
CA LYS A 98 4.49 12.58 -10.48
C LYS A 98 4.45 14.02 -9.97
N SER A 99 5.59 14.70 -10.01
CA SER A 99 5.65 16.13 -9.71
C SER A 99 5.11 16.93 -10.90
N CYS A 100 4.24 17.89 -10.61
CA CYS A 100 3.76 18.82 -11.62
C CYS A 100 4.84 19.88 -11.92
N SER A 101 5.23 20.04 -13.17
CA SER A 101 6.20 21.08 -13.59
C SER A 101 5.68 22.53 -13.46
N LYS A 102 4.37 22.76 -13.30
CA LYS A 102 3.77 24.09 -13.14
C LYS A 102 3.57 24.52 -11.68
N CYS A 103 3.04 23.63 -10.84
CA CYS A 103 2.73 23.94 -9.43
C CYS A 103 3.69 23.27 -8.44
N HIS A 104 4.61 22.43 -8.91
CA HIS A 104 5.60 21.70 -8.11
C HIS A 104 5.02 20.81 -7.00
N LEU A 105 3.71 20.56 -7.01
CA LEU A 105 3.07 19.64 -6.09
C LEU A 105 3.21 18.19 -6.59
N GLU A 106 3.50 17.32 -5.64
CA GLU A 106 3.50 15.87 -5.79
C GLU A 106 2.05 15.37 -5.85
N LYS A 107 1.64 14.84 -7.00
CA LYS A 107 0.29 14.37 -7.24
C LYS A 107 0.32 12.94 -7.80
N PRO A 108 -0.72 12.13 -7.56
CA PRO A 108 -0.78 10.79 -8.12
C PRO A 108 -0.86 10.87 -9.65
N THR A 109 -0.30 9.90 -10.38
CA THR A 109 -0.38 9.83 -11.88
C THR A 109 -1.81 9.84 -12.42
N GLY A 110 -2.80 9.54 -11.57
CA GLY A 110 -4.23 9.69 -11.86
C GLY A 110 -4.68 11.14 -12.08
N GLU A 111 -3.97 12.12 -11.51
CA GLU A 111 -4.25 13.56 -11.64
C GLU A 111 -3.56 14.21 -12.86
N PHE A 112 -3.02 13.40 -13.77
CA PHE A 112 -2.38 13.84 -15.01
C PHE A 112 -3.11 13.25 -16.22
N TYR A 113 -3.34 14.08 -17.24
CA TYR A 113 -3.89 13.60 -18.52
C TYR A 113 -2.91 12.64 -19.21
N LYS A 114 -3.46 11.72 -19.99
CA LYS A 114 -2.66 10.78 -20.80
C LYS A 114 -1.97 11.54 -21.92
N ASN A 115 -0.69 11.28 -22.13
CA ASN A 115 0.08 11.79 -23.26
C ASN A 115 0.97 10.68 -23.80
N SER A 116 0.67 10.17 -24.99
CA SER A 116 1.43 9.07 -25.60
C SER A 116 2.81 9.48 -26.13
N THR A 117 3.12 10.79 -26.16
CA THR A 117 4.42 11.27 -26.64
C THR A 117 5.51 11.27 -25.57
N THR A 118 5.17 11.03 -24.30
CA THR A 118 6.13 10.99 -23.20
C THR A 118 6.45 9.54 -22.82
N SER A 119 7.67 9.29 -22.33
CA SER A 119 8.10 7.97 -21.84
C SER A 119 7.14 7.37 -20.82
N ASP A 120 6.57 8.22 -19.98
CA ASP A 120 5.69 7.84 -18.88
C ASP A 120 4.21 7.74 -19.29
N GLY A 121 3.87 8.03 -20.56
CA GLY A 121 2.49 8.02 -21.05
C GLY A 121 1.56 9.09 -20.46
N LYS A 122 2.12 10.11 -19.80
CA LYS A 122 1.42 11.11 -18.97
C LYS A 122 1.97 12.52 -19.21
N GLN A 123 1.10 13.54 -19.08
CA GLN A 123 1.53 14.94 -19.17
C GLN A 123 2.47 15.35 -18.02
N SER A 124 3.27 16.39 -18.25
CA SER A 124 4.24 16.95 -17.28
C SER A 124 3.61 17.89 -16.24
N TYR A 125 2.34 18.26 -16.41
CA TYR A 125 1.60 19.14 -15.50
C TYR A 125 0.21 18.56 -15.18
N CYS A 126 -0.32 18.88 -13.99
CA CYS A 126 -1.55 18.29 -13.49
C CYS A 126 -2.80 18.83 -14.21
N ILE A 127 -3.91 18.11 -14.08
CA ILE A 127 -5.22 18.47 -14.65
C ILE A 127 -5.66 19.88 -14.26
N GLU A 128 -5.37 20.33 -13.03
CA GLU A 128 -5.72 21.66 -12.54
C GLU A 128 -4.97 22.75 -13.31
N CYS A 129 -3.65 22.57 -13.50
CA CYS A 129 -2.84 23.47 -14.28
C CYS A 129 -3.28 23.52 -15.76
N VAL A 130 -3.75 22.41 -16.31
CA VAL A 130 -4.33 22.38 -17.67
C VAL A 130 -5.58 23.26 -17.73
N LYS A 131 -6.52 23.06 -16.79
CA LYS A 131 -7.77 23.83 -16.73
C LYS A 131 -7.52 25.32 -16.56
N ALA A 132 -6.60 25.71 -15.68
CA ALA A 132 -6.18 27.10 -15.51
C ALA A 132 -5.63 27.67 -16.82
N SER A 133 -4.73 26.94 -17.48
CA SER A 133 -4.12 27.38 -18.75
C SER A 133 -5.12 27.39 -19.92
N SER A 134 -6.16 26.58 -19.89
CA SER A 134 -7.23 26.56 -20.90
C SER A 134 -8.23 27.69 -20.66
N ALA A 135 -8.50 28.05 -19.40
CA ALA A 135 -9.31 29.22 -19.05
C ALA A 135 -8.62 30.52 -19.48
N GLU A 136 -7.31 30.64 -19.22
CA GLU A 136 -6.48 31.75 -19.69
C GLU A 136 -6.39 31.80 -21.22
N ARG A 137 -6.35 30.64 -21.88
CA ARG A 137 -6.34 30.51 -23.35
C ARG A 137 -7.72 30.53 -23.98
N SER A 138 -8.76 31.03 -23.32
CA SER A 138 -10.02 31.31 -24.01
C SER A 138 -9.75 32.40 -25.06
N TRP A 139 -9.42 31.94 -26.27
CA TRP A 139 -9.24 32.78 -27.43
C TRP A 139 -10.49 33.66 -27.55
N LYS A 140 -10.32 34.99 -27.45
CA LYS A 140 -11.34 35.90 -27.96
C LYS A 140 -11.53 35.53 -29.43
N LYS A 141 -12.77 35.33 -29.88
CA LYS A 141 -13.09 35.07 -31.28
C LYS A 141 -12.40 36.14 -32.15
N GLY A 142 -11.30 35.80 -32.83
CA GLY A 142 -10.63 36.70 -33.77
C GLY A 142 -9.10 36.73 -33.74
N ASP A 143 -8.44 36.24 -32.69
CA ASP A 143 -6.97 36.18 -32.72
C ASP A 143 -6.50 34.95 -33.52
N SER A 144 -5.49 35.12 -34.37
CA SER A 144 -4.85 34.07 -35.15
C SER A 144 -3.44 33.79 -34.63
N TYR A 145 -2.94 32.57 -34.81
CA TYR A 145 -1.60 32.11 -34.36
C TYR A 145 -0.43 33.00 -34.87
N ALA A 146 -0.69 33.87 -35.85
CA ALA A 146 0.30 34.76 -36.45
C ALA A 146 0.61 36.03 -35.64
N LYS A 147 -0.21 36.41 -34.64
CA LYS A 147 0.12 37.55 -33.75
C LYS A 147 0.94 37.06 -32.56
N ARG A 148 2.23 36.77 -32.77
CA ARG A 148 3.18 36.97 -31.68
C ARG A 148 3.21 38.49 -31.42
N PRO A 149 2.92 38.99 -30.21
CA PRO A 149 3.36 40.34 -29.89
C PRO A 149 4.89 40.31 -30.03
N ALA A 150 5.42 41.01 -31.01
CA ALA A 150 6.83 41.34 -31.04
C ALA A 150 7.04 42.25 -29.85
N THR A 151 7.38 41.68 -28.69
CA THR A 151 7.85 42.46 -27.55
C THR A 151 9.07 43.21 -28.06
N THR A 152 8.88 44.51 -28.25
CA THR A 152 9.93 45.46 -28.58
C THR A 152 11.08 45.25 -27.61
N ILE A 153 12.28 45.10 -28.15
CA ILE A 153 13.55 44.88 -27.43
C ILE A 153 13.87 46.02 -26.42
N ASN A 154 13.05 47.07 -26.36
CA ASN A 154 13.23 48.23 -25.48
C ASN A 154 12.72 48.03 -24.03
N GLU A 155 12.13 46.89 -23.67
CA GLU A 155 11.68 46.60 -22.29
C GLU A 155 12.61 45.63 -21.53
N ILE A 156 13.79 45.31 -22.07
CA ILE A 156 14.80 44.51 -21.36
C ILE A 156 15.48 45.33 -20.24
N ASN A 157 15.13 46.62 -20.07
CA ASN A 157 15.71 47.50 -19.06
C ASN A 157 14.91 47.63 -17.74
N GLU A 158 13.88 46.82 -17.51
CA GLU A 158 13.23 46.68 -16.20
C GLU A 158 13.02 45.22 -15.81
N MET A 159 14.00 44.36 -16.10
CA MET A 159 14.21 43.25 -15.20
C MET A 159 14.80 43.83 -13.92
N GLU A 160 13.97 43.96 -12.90
CA GLU A 160 14.43 44.02 -11.52
C GLU A 160 15.37 42.83 -11.30
N ILE A 161 16.67 43.05 -11.50
CA ILE A 161 17.70 42.37 -10.73
C ILE A 161 17.32 42.74 -9.30
N LYS A 162 16.64 41.83 -8.61
CA LYS A 162 16.37 42.00 -7.18
C LYS A 162 17.68 42.46 -6.56
N PRO A 163 17.77 43.70 -6.06
CA PRO A 163 18.99 44.13 -5.42
C PRO A 163 19.23 43.13 -4.31
N ALA A 164 20.49 42.72 -4.17
CA ALA A 164 20.97 41.89 -3.08
C ALA A 164 20.15 42.21 -1.84
N ILE A 165 19.44 41.19 -1.36
CA ILE A 165 18.52 41.27 -0.23
C ILE A 165 19.18 42.20 0.78
N THR A 166 18.62 43.40 1.00
CA THR A 166 18.99 44.24 2.12
C THR A 166 18.39 43.61 3.38
N VAL A 167 18.72 42.33 3.63
CA VAL A 167 18.58 41.75 4.95
C VAL A 167 19.61 42.52 5.74
N SER A 168 19.11 43.40 6.60
CA SER A 168 19.86 43.90 7.74
C SER A 168 20.79 42.79 8.24
N PRO A 169 22.09 43.06 8.46
CA PRO A 169 23.02 42.05 8.97
C PRO A 169 22.47 41.31 10.20
N THR A 170 21.61 41.97 10.97
CA THR A 170 20.90 41.40 12.12
C THR A 170 19.85 40.36 11.74
N ALA A 171 19.06 40.60 10.68
CA ALA A 171 18.06 39.64 10.21
C ALA A 171 18.70 38.35 9.65
N LEU A 172 19.86 38.47 9.02
CA LEU A 172 20.61 37.31 8.53
C LEU A 172 21.18 36.48 9.70
N ARG A 173 21.65 37.14 10.77
CA ARG A 173 22.08 36.47 12.01
C ARG A 173 20.93 35.72 12.68
N GLN A 174 19.75 36.34 12.77
CA GLN A 174 18.56 35.69 13.34
C GLN A 174 18.12 34.45 12.55
N GLN A 175 18.19 34.51 11.21
CA GLN A 175 17.91 33.34 10.37
C GLN A 175 18.92 32.22 10.58
N ALA A 176 20.21 32.54 10.70
CA ALA A 176 21.25 31.56 10.99
C ALA A 176 21.05 30.89 12.36
N GLU A 177 20.68 31.68 13.37
CA GLU A 177 20.44 31.21 14.74
C GLU A 177 19.23 30.27 14.81
N GLU A 178 18.15 30.58 14.09
CA GLU A 178 16.97 29.71 14.00
C GLU A 178 17.29 28.38 13.28
N LEU A 179 18.15 28.39 12.27
CA LEU A 179 18.58 27.17 11.59
C LEU A 179 19.45 26.30 12.51
N ILE A 180 20.36 26.91 13.28
CA ILE A 180 21.18 26.19 14.27
C ILE A 180 20.28 25.56 15.33
N ARG A 181 19.29 26.31 15.85
CA ARG A 181 18.33 25.80 16.84
C ARG A 181 17.55 24.59 16.34
N LYS A 182 17.05 24.63 15.10
CA LYS A 182 16.34 23.51 14.47
C LYS A 182 17.24 22.30 14.26
N ALA A 183 18.51 22.50 13.92
CA ALA A 183 19.48 21.42 13.81
C ALA A 183 19.74 20.76 15.17
N GLU A 184 19.88 21.54 16.24
CA GLU A 184 20.09 21.04 17.60
C GLU A 184 18.86 20.27 18.13
N GLU A 185 17.65 20.77 17.88
CA GLU A 185 16.41 20.05 18.20
C GLU A 185 16.32 18.70 17.46
N ALA A 186 16.70 18.66 16.18
CA ALA A 186 16.74 17.43 15.40
C ALA A 186 17.79 16.42 15.93
N GLU A 187 18.97 16.89 16.34
CA GLU A 187 19.99 16.03 16.97
C GLU A 187 19.53 15.47 18.32
N ASN A 188 18.89 16.30 19.15
CA ASN A 188 18.36 15.85 20.44
C ASN A 188 17.21 14.84 20.27
N ALA A 189 16.36 15.03 19.26
CA ALA A 189 15.34 14.04 18.90
C ALA A 189 15.96 12.71 18.43
N ALA A 190 17.05 12.75 17.65
CA ALA A 190 17.77 11.56 17.23
C ALA A 190 18.43 10.82 18.42
N LYS A 191 19.08 11.56 19.33
CA LYS A 191 19.68 11.01 20.56
C LYS A 191 18.63 10.37 21.47
N ASN A 192 17.47 11.01 21.63
CA ASN A 192 16.36 10.46 22.43
C ASN A 192 15.79 9.17 21.82
N ASN A 193 15.62 9.13 20.50
CA ASN A 193 15.18 7.91 19.80
C ASN A 193 16.20 6.78 19.91
N ASP A 194 17.50 7.07 19.81
CA ASP A 194 18.56 6.07 20.01
C ASP A 194 18.58 5.53 21.45
N LEU A 195 18.43 6.40 22.45
CA LEU A 195 18.34 6.01 23.85
C LEU A 195 17.10 5.15 24.13
N PHE A 196 15.95 5.50 23.56
CA PHE A 196 14.73 4.70 23.63
C PHE A 196 14.94 3.31 23.03
N ASN A 197 15.54 3.23 21.83
CA ASN A 197 15.84 1.97 21.17
C ASN A 197 16.82 1.11 21.99
N LYS A 198 17.86 1.71 22.58
CA LYS A 198 18.79 1.02 23.48
C LYS A 198 18.10 0.43 24.72
N LYS A 199 17.11 1.13 25.28
CA LYS A 199 16.31 0.62 26.42
C LYS A 199 15.28 -0.44 25.99
N LEU A 200 14.74 -0.35 24.79
CA LEU A 200 13.74 -1.29 24.27
C LEU A 200 14.36 -2.63 23.82
N GLN A 201 15.60 -2.61 23.33
CA GLN A 201 16.33 -3.81 22.90
C GLN A 201 16.44 -4.92 23.96
N PRO A 202 16.86 -4.66 25.23
CA PRO A 202 16.95 -5.72 26.24
C PRO A 202 15.57 -6.30 26.56
N ILE A 203 14.54 -5.46 26.70
CA ILE A 203 13.16 -5.92 26.94
C ILE A 203 12.67 -6.80 25.78
N ARG A 204 12.97 -6.42 24.54
CA ARG A 204 12.64 -7.22 23.35
C ARG A 204 13.34 -8.58 23.38
N LEU A 205 14.60 -8.63 23.80
CA LEU A 205 15.36 -9.87 23.91
C LEU A 205 14.78 -10.79 25.00
N GLU A 206 14.43 -10.24 26.17
CA GLU A 206 13.79 -10.99 27.25
C GLU A 206 12.46 -11.60 26.80
N ILE A 207 11.62 -10.83 26.09
CA ILE A 207 10.37 -11.34 25.52
C ILE A 207 10.63 -12.48 24.55
N LEU A 208 11.61 -12.35 23.66
CA LEU A 208 11.97 -13.40 22.70
C LEU A 208 12.48 -14.67 23.39
N GLN A 209 13.27 -14.53 24.45
CA GLN A 209 13.74 -15.66 25.26
C GLN A 209 12.58 -16.34 26.00
N ALA A 210 11.64 -15.58 26.56
CA ALA A 210 10.44 -16.13 27.19
C ALA A 210 9.55 -16.88 26.19
N ILE A 211 9.36 -16.34 24.98
CA ILE A 211 8.64 -17.02 23.89
C ILE A 211 9.33 -18.33 23.52
N ALA A 212 10.66 -18.33 23.36
CA ALA A 212 11.41 -19.55 23.05
C ALA A 212 11.34 -20.59 24.19
N GLY A 213 11.34 -20.14 25.45
CA GLY A 213 11.13 -21.01 26.61
C GLY A 213 9.76 -21.67 26.60
N ALA A 214 8.70 -20.90 26.29
CA ALA A 214 7.35 -21.42 26.17
C ALA A 214 7.22 -22.45 25.02
N GLN A 215 7.87 -22.19 23.87
CA GLN A 215 7.89 -23.13 22.75
C GLN A 215 8.48 -24.48 23.13
N LYS A 216 9.60 -24.50 23.86
CA LYS A 216 10.21 -25.76 24.33
C LYS A 216 9.28 -26.57 25.23
N LEU A 217 8.52 -25.90 26.11
CA LEU A 217 7.53 -26.57 26.96
C LEU A 217 6.39 -27.18 26.13
N PHE A 218 5.94 -26.48 25.09
CA PHE A 218 4.96 -27.03 24.16
C PHE A 218 5.50 -28.24 23.41
N ASP A 219 6.75 -28.22 22.94
CA ASP A 219 7.36 -29.36 22.26
C ASP A 219 7.44 -30.58 23.19
N GLN A 220 7.87 -30.40 24.44
CA GLN A 220 7.88 -31.46 25.46
C GLN A 220 6.48 -32.03 25.72
N GLN A 221 5.46 -31.15 25.77
CA GLN A 221 4.07 -31.57 25.93
C GLN A 221 3.61 -32.42 24.72
N MET A 222 3.98 -32.03 23.50
CA MET A 222 3.66 -32.79 22.28
C MET A 222 4.32 -34.17 22.28
N ASP A 223 5.58 -34.26 22.70
CA ASP A 223 6.29 -35.54 22.83
C ASP A 223 5.64 -36.45 23.89
N ALA A 224 5.25 -35.89 25.03
CA ALA A 224 4.53 -36.63 26.07
C ALA A 224 3.18 -37.15 25.57
N MET A 225 2.42 -36.33 24.83
CA MET A 225 1.15 -36.75 24.23
C MET A 225 1.34 -37.85 23.18
N ALA A 226 2.40 -37.79 22.38
CA ALA A 226 2.73 -38.86 21.43
C ALA A 226 3.04 -40.18 22.15
N SER A 227 3.77 -40.12 23.27
CA SER A 227 4.04 -41.31 24.10
C SER A 227 2.77 -41.92 24.71
N LEU A 228 1.83 -41.07 25.15
CA LEU A 228 0.52 -41.47 25.65
C LEU A 228 -0.33 -42.15 24.57
N GLU A 229 -0.29 -41.64 23.33
CA GLU A 229 -1.01 -42.24 22.21
C GLU A 229 -0.49 -43.65 21.89
N VAL A 230 0.83 -43.83 21.88
CA VAL A 230 1.46 -45.15 21.70
C VAL A 230 1.07 -46.11 22.83
N ALA A 231 1.07 -45.66 24.09
CA ALA A 231 0.66 -46.48 25.23
C ALA A 231 -0.82 -46.86 25.17
N ALA A 232 -1.70 -45.90 24.82
CA ALA A 232 -3.12 -46.15 24.65
C ALA A 232 -3.41 -47.14 23.51
N ALA A 233 -2.65 -47.08 22.41
CA ALA A 233 -2.75 -48.05 21.32
C ALA A 233 -2.37 -49.46 21.78
N LYS A 234 -1.30 -49.61 22.57
CA LYS A 234 -0.92 -50.90 23.16
C LYS A 234 -2.01 -51.45 24.08
N LEU A 235 -2.61 -50.61 24.92
CA LEU A 235 -3.71 -51.01 25.80
C LEU A 235 -4.92 -51.51 25.00
N ARG A 236 -5.30 -50.82 23.92
CA ARG A 236 -6.40 -51.24 23.03
C ARG A 236 -6.14 -52.60 22.40
N ASN A 237 -4.91 -52.87 21.98
CA ASN A 237 -4.54 -54.17 21.40
C ASN A 237 -4.56 -55.33 22.42
N LEU A 238 -4.48 -55.04 23.72
CA LEU A 238 -4.60 -56.03 24.80
C LEU A 238 -6.04 -56.24 25.28
N THR A 239 -6.92 -55.28 24.99
CA THR A 239 -8.33 -55.29 25.39
C THR A 239 -9.29 -55.68 24.26
N ALA A 240 -8.75 -55.92 23.05
CA ALA A 240 -9.42 -56.52 21.91
C ALA A 240 -9.08 -58.02 21.81
#